data_AF-A0A7K0CER4-F1
#
_entry.id   AF-A0A7K0CER4-F1
#
_cell.length_a   1.000
_cell.length_b   1.000
_cell.length_c   1.000
_cell.angle_alpha   90.00
_cell.angle_beta   90.00
_cell.angle_gamma   90.00
#
_symmetry.space_group_name_H-M   'P 1'
#
loop_
_entity.id
_entity.type
_entity.pdbx_description
1 polymer ?
#
loop_
_entity_poly.entity_id
_entity_poly.type
_entity_poly.pdbx_seq_one_letter_code
_entity_poly.pdbx_strand_id
1 'polypeptide(L)'
;MPTDAALDAQEELHRALGRRRNGRAAAEACLNRLTESWTRQSRDRAVEESAHRPWRLIAVQIPPRSDSVYDVEARDPLTPWHLAVIAVYQTAVDWDRATAALWVPHGIATQLLTPATPMTTIDLLADPTDWAAPAATLLATWNPAPDTA
;
A
#
# COMPACT_ATOMS: atom_id res chain seq x y z
N MET A 1 -14.44 0.35 16.38
CA MET A 1 -14.02 0.35 17.79
C MET A 1 -13.04 -0.79 18.00
N PRO A 2 -11.71 -0.59 17.93
CA PRO A 2 -10.74 -1.61 18.30
C PRO A 2 -10.28 -1.33 19.73
N THR A 3 -11.10 -1.65 20.73
CA THR A 3 -10.85 -1.20 22.12
C THR A 3 -10.16 -2.25 22.98
N ASP A 4 -10.57 -3.52 22.93
CA ASP A 4 -10.09 -4.50 23.91
C ASP A 4 -8.64 -4.94 23.64
N ALA A 5 -8.31 -5.26 22.39
CA ALA A 5 -6.96 -5.72 22.03
C ALA A 5 -5.87 -4.63 22.17
N ALA A 6 -6.24 -3.36 22.01
CA ALA A 6 -5.31 -2.24 22.18
C ALA A 6 -5.07 -1.94 23.66
N LEU A 7 -6.11 -2.06 24.50
CA LEU A 7 -6.00 -1.92 25.96
C LEU A 7 -5.18 -3.06 26.57
N ASP A 8 -5.41 -4.31 26.15
CA ASP A 8 -4.65 -5.48 26.61
C ASP A 8 -3.15 -5.35 26.27
N ALA A 9 -2.84 -4.89 25.06
CA ALA A 9 -1.47 -4.66 24.62
C ALA A 9 -0.75 -3.56 25.43
N GLN A 10 -1.48 -2.50 25.79
CA GLN A 10 -0.98 -1.41 26.61
C GLN A 10 -0.68 -1.88 28.04
N GLU A 11 -1.55 -2.68 28.65
CA GLU A 11 -1.35 -3.25 29.99
C GLU A 11 -0.13 -4.20 30.03
N GLU A 12 0.03 -5.05 29.02
CA GLU A 12 1.15 -6.00 28.94
C GLU A 12 2.50 -5.26 28.82
N LEU A 13 2.54 -4.19 28.01
CA LEU A 13 3.73 -3.35 27.85
C LEU A 13 4.12 -2.64 29.14
N HIS A 14 3.15 -2.02 29.83
CA HIS A 14 3.39 -1.37 31.13
C HIS A 14 3.90 -2.37 32.18
N ARG A 15 3.34 -3.59 32.19
CA ARG A 15 3.78 -4.66 33.09
C ARG A 15 5.21 -5.14 32.79
N ALA A 16 5.60 -5.19 31.51
CA ALA A 16 6.95 -5.54 31.09
C ALA A 16 7.98 -4.48 31.50
N LEU A 17 7.65 -3.19 31.31
CA LEU A 17 8.48 -2.06 31.72
C LEU A 17 8.70 -1.98 33.24
N GLY A 18 7.71 -2.40 34.04
CA GLY A 18 7.79 -2.40 35.51
C GLY A 18 8.72 -3.43 36.15
N ARG A 19 9.28 -4.39 35.40
CA ARG A 19 10.14 -5.45 35.97
C ARG A 19 11.59 -4.98 36.19
N ARG A 20 11.89 -4.59 37.43
CA ARG A 20 13.13 -3.96 37.93
C ARG A 20 14.48 -4.64 37.61
N ARG A 21 14.52 -5.88 37.11
CA ARG A 21 15.78 -6.61 36.82
C ARG A 21 16.05 -6.90 35.33
N ASN A 22 15.07 -6.71 34.43
CA ASN A 22 15.21 -6.96 32.98
C ASN A 22 14.22 -6.10 32.14
N GLY A 23 13.71 -4.99 32.68
CA GLY A 23 12.53 -4.28 32.16
C GLY A 23 12.63 -3.84 30.70
N ARG A 24 13.82 -3.41 30.25
CA ARG A 24 14.04 -3.04 28.84
C ARG A 24 13.97 -4.24 27.89
N ALA A 25 14.76 -5.29 28.14
CA ALA A 25 14.75 -6.49 27.30
C ALA A 25 13.39 -7.20 27.32
N ALA A 26 12.70 -7.18 28.46
CA ALA A 26 11.35 -7.70 28.59
C ALA A 26 10.33 -6.85 27.80
N ALA A 27 10.46 -5.52 27.81
CA ALA A 27 9.62 -4.63 27.03
C ALA A 27 9.88 -4.75 25.52
N GLU A 28 11.15 -4.83 25.08
CA GLU A 28 11.51 -5.08 23.68
C GLU A 28 10.96 -6.42 23.19
N ALA A 29 11.09 -7.49 23.98
CA ALA A 29 10.52 -8.80 23.67
C ALA A 29 8.98 -8.82 23.68
N CYS A 30 8.33 -7.98 24.50
CA CYS A 30 6.89 -7.79 24.48
C CYS A 30 6.45 -7.05 23.21
N LEU A 31 7.11 -5.93 22.89
CA LEU A 31 6.80 -5.13 21.70
C LEU A 31 7.01 -5.93 20.41
N ASN A 32 8.06 -6.75 20.31
CA ASN A 32 8.29 -7.63 19.17
C ASN A 32 7.16 -8.66 19.02
N ARG A 33 6.74 -9.31 20.13
CA ARG A 33 5.63 -10.27 20.11
C ARG A 33 4.29 -9.62 19.74
N LEU A 34 4.03 -8.41 20.23
CA LEU A 34 2.84 -7.64 19.85
C LEU A 34 2.87 -7.27 18.37
N THR A 35 4.02 -6.80 17.87
CA THR A 35 4.21 -6.45 16.46
C THR A 35 4.03 -7.66 15.55
N GLU A 36 4.62 -8.81 15.91
CA GLU A 36 4.45 -10.07 15.17
C GLU A 36 2.99 -10.54 15.18
N SER A 37 2.31 -10.45 16.33
CA SER A 37 0.90 -10.82 16.47
C SER A 37 -0.02 -9.95 15.63
N TRP A 38 0.16 -8.62 15.67
CA TRP A 38 -0.57 -7.69 14.81
C TRP A 38 -0.26 -7.92 13.34
N THR A 39 1.01 -8.10 12.98
CA THR A 39 1.40 -8.39 11.58
C THR A 39 0.72 -9.67 11.09
N ARG A 40 0.66 -10.71 11.92
CA ARG A 40 -0.04 -11.95 11.59
C ARG A 40 -1.55 -11.73 11.43
N GLN A 41 -2.21 -11.09 12.40
CA GLN A 41 -3.64 -10.78 12.30
C GLN A 41 -3.98 -9.92 11.09
N SER A 42 -3.16 -8.92 10.78
CA SER A 42 -3.33 -8.08 9.60
C SER A 42 -3.17 -8.88 8.31
N ARG A 43 -2.24 -9.85 8.26
CA ARG A 43 -2.08 -10.75 7.11
C ARG A 43 -3.25 -11.72 6.97
N ASP A 44 -3.70 -12.32 8.08
CA ASP A 44 -4.81 -13.27 8.08
C ASP A 44 -6.10 -12.57 7.66
N ARG A 45 -6.38 -11.37 8.20
CA ARG A 45 -7.47 -10.51 7.74
C ARG A 45 -7.33 -10.13 6.28
N ALA A 46 -6.14 -9.73 5.83
CA ALA A 46 -5.92 -9.43 4.43
C ALA A 46 -6.23 -10.65 3.54
N VAL A 47 -5.84 -11.87 3.93
CA VAL A 47 -6.17 -13.09 3.17
C VAL A 47 -7.68 -13.35 3.13
N GLU A 48 -8.37 -13.16 4.25
CA GLU A 48 -9.82 -13.34 4.39
C GLU A 48 -10.60 -12.29 3.58
N GLU A 49 -10.26 -11.01 3.71
CA GLU A 49 -10.85 -9.89 2.98
C GLU A 49 -10.55 -9.95 1.47
N SER A 50 -9.42 -10.54 1.08
CA SER A 50 -9.04 -10.67 -0.34
C SER A 50 -9.62 -11.89 -1.05
N ALA A 51 -10.55 -12.64 -0.43
CA ALA A 51 -11.04 -13.92 -0.97
C ALA A 51 -9.90 -14.87 -1.41
N HIS A 52 -8.83 -14.96 -0.60
CA HIS A 52 -7.61 -15.73 -0.89
C HIS A 52 -6.77 -15.27 -2.09
N ARG A 53 -6.96 -14.04 -2.59
CA ARG A 53 -6.06 -13.39 -3.56
C ARG A 53 -5.19 -12.33 -2.87
N PRO A 54 -4.08 -12.71 -2.20
CA PRO A 54 -3.30 -11.77 -1.39
C PRO A 54 -2.63 -10.64 -2.18
N TRP A 55 -2.64 -10.74 -3.51
CA TRP A 55 -2.05 -9.78 -4.44
C TRP A 55 -3.09 -9.30 -5.45
N ARG A 56 -2.95 -8.05 -5.89
CA ARG A 56 -3.75 -7.44 -6.95
C ARG A 56 -2.84 -6.79 -7.97
N LEU A 57 -3.28 -6.78 -9.23
CA LEU A 57 -2.63 -6.03 -10.30
C LEU A 57 -3.32 -4.69 -10.44
N ILE A 58 -2.62 -3.62 -10.08
CA ILE A 58 -3.18 -2.28 -10.07
C ILE A 58 -2.51 -1.46 -11.17
N ALA A 59 -3.27 -0.75 -11.99
CA ALA A 59 -2.70 0.26 -12.86
C ALA A 59 -2.73 1.62 -12.16
N VAL A 60 -1.62 2.35 -12.27
CA VAL A 60 -1.49 3.72 -11.77
C VAL A 60 -1.07 4.65 -12.89
N GLN A 61 -1.64 5.85 -12.90
CA GLN A 61 -1.18 6.96 -13.71
C GLN A 61 -0.29 7.86 -12.84
N ILE A 62 0.96 8.01 -13.27
CA ILE A 62 1.97 8.80 -12.57
C ILE A 62 1.73 10.27 -12.95
N PRO A 63 1.33 11.14 -12.00
CA PRO A 63 1.13 12.56 -12.29
C PRO A 63 2.45 13.21 -12.71
N PRO A 64 2.41 14.15 -13.68
CA PRO A 64 3.60 14.89 -14.06
C PRO A 64 4.08 15.74 -12.89
N ARG A 65 5.39 15.96 -12.82
CA ARG A 65 5.96 16.92 -11.88
C ARG A 65 5.48 18.32 -12.26
N SER A 66 4.93 19.07 -11.32
CA SER A 66 4.57 20.47 -11.59
C SER A 66 5.83 21.32 -11.62
N ASP A 67 6.37 21.51 -12.81
CA ASP A 67 7.45 22.46 -13.07
C ASP A 67 6.87 23.88 -13.21
N SER A 68 6.37 24.45 -12.12
CA SER A 68 6.05 25.88 -12.10
C SER A 68 7.36 26.67 -12.01
N VAL A 69 7.70 27.38 -13.09
CA VAL A 69 8.89 28.26 -13.21
C VAL A 69 8.95 29.36 -12.13
N TYR A 70 7.83 29.60 -11.43
CA TYR A 70 7.70 30.61 -10.37
C TYR A 70 7.73 30.05 -8.94
N ASP A 71 7.77 28.72 -8.77
CA ASP A 71 7.74 28.11 -7.46
C ASP A 71 9.12 27.52 -7.15
N VAL A 72 9.81 28.11 -6.17
CA VAL A 72 11.17 27.73 -5.77
C VAL A 72 11.20 26.32 -5.14
N GLU A 73 10.04 25.71 -4.92
CA GLU A 73 9.88 24.32 -4.53
C GLU A 73 8.91 23.61 -5.48
N ALA A 74 9.43 23.04 -6.59
CA ALA A 74 8.67 22.10 -7.41
C ALA A 74 8.12 20.96 -6.52
N ARG A 75 6.85 21.04 -6.14
CA ARG A 75 6.21 20.08 -5.23
C ARG A 75 5.99 18.78 -6.00
N ASP A 76 6.67 17.71 -5.58
CA ASP A 76 6.37 16.38 -6.10
C ASP A 76 4.95 16.00 -5.65
N PRO A 77 4.00 15.73 -6.58
CA PRO A 77 2.65 15.27 -6.22
C PRO A 77 2.69 13.90 -5.53
N LEU A 78 3.77 13.13 -5.70
CA LEU A 78 3.94 11.82 -5.08
C LEU A 78 4.65 11.93 -3.73
N THR A 79 4.10 11.25 -2.74
CA THR A 79 4.77 11.08 -1.44
C THR A 79 5.89 10.05 -1.57
N PRO A 80 6.86 10.02 -0.64
CA PRO A 80 7.86 8.96 -0.59
C PRO A 80 7.26 7.54 -0.54
N TRP A 81 6.06 7.38 0.03
CA TRP A 81 5.35 6.11 0.03
C TRP A 81 4.90 5.72 -1.37
N HIS A 82 4.31 6.63 -2.15
CA HIS A 82 3.91 6.36 -3.54
C HIS A 82 5.11 5.95 -4.40
N LEU A 83 6.21 6.70 -4.31
CA LEU A 83 7.44 6.42 -5.04
C LEU A 83 8.02 5.05 -4.67
N ALA A 84 8.05 4.72 -3.38
CA ALA A 84 8.53 3.42 -2.91
C ALA A 84 7.65 2.27 -3.42
N VAL A 85 6.32 2.43 -3.40
CA VAL A 85 5.39 1.42 -3.91
C VAL A 85 5.60 1.19 -5.41
N ILE A 86 5.70 2.25 -6.21
CA ILE A 86 5.96 2.14 -7.66
C ILE A 86 7.31 1.45 -7.90
N ALA A 87 8.38 1.91 -7.24
CA ALA A 87 9.72 1.38 -7.44
C ALA A 87 9.85 -0.10 -7.08
N VAL A 88 9.16 -0.55 -6.01
CA VAL A 88 9.26 -1.93 -5.52
C VAL A 88 8.36 -2.89 -6.28
N TYR A 89 7.16 -2.45 -6.68
CA TYR A 89 6.10 -3.35 -7.15
C TYR A 89 5.75 -3.22 -8.63
N GLN A 90 6.41 -2.33 -9.38
CA GLN A 90 6.19 -2.22 -10.82
C GLN A 90 6.54 -3.53 -11.55
N THR A 91 5.64 -3.95 -12.44
CA THR A 91 5.82 -5.13 -13.29
C THR A 91 5.79 -4.78 -14.78
N ALA A 92 5.16 -3.66 -15.15
CA ALA A 92 5.22 -3.06 -16.48
C ALA A 92 5.06 -1.54 -16.39
N VAL A 93 5.65 -0.83 -17.35
CA VAL A 93 5.58 0.63 -17.45
C VAL A 93 5.35 1.03 -18.90
N ASP A 94 4.41 1.95 -19.12
CA ASP A 94 4.22 2.68 -20.37
C ASP A 94 4.66 4.13 -20.17
N TRP A 95 5.85 4.45 -20.69
CA TRP A 95 6.47 5.76 -20.55
C TRP A 95 5.75 6.84 -21.34
N ASP A 96 5.15 6.49 -22.48
CA ASP A 96 4.46 7.45 -23.34
C ASP A 96 3.17 7.95 -22.68
N ARG A 97 2.52 7.08 -21.89
CA ARG A 97 1.30 7.40 -21.14
C ARG A 97 1.52 7.74 -19.68
N ALA A 98 2.76 7.67 -19.21
CA ALA A 98 3.13 7.78 -17.80
C ALA A 98 2.29 6.85 -16.89
N THR A 99 2.11 5.59 -17.31
CA THR A 99 1.37 4.59 -16.51
C THR A 99 2.26 3.42 -16.10
N ALA A 100 1.92 2.79 -14.98
CA ALA A 100 2.60 1.59 -14.51
C ALA A 100 1.58 0.55 -14.02
N ALA A 101 1.86 -0.72 -14.27
CA ALA A 101 1.18 -1.84 -13.65
C ALA A 101 1.97 -2.29 -12.42
N LEU A 102 1.30 -2.40 -11.27
CA LEU A 102 1.88 -2.74 -9.99
C LEU A 102 1.30 -4.06 -9.49
N TRP A 103 2.15 -5.04 -9.18
CA TRP A 103 1.71 -6.27 -8.51
C TRP A 103 1.91 -6.11 -7.00
N VAL A 104 0.86 -5.73 -6.30
CA VAL A 104 0.93 -5.28 -4.90
C VAL A 104 0.12 -6.17 -3.96
N PRO A 105 0.50 -6.27 -2.67
CA PRO A 105 -0.35 -6.86 -1.66
C PRO A 105 -1.70 -6.14 -1.56
N HIS A 106 -2.76 -6.88 -1.20
CA HIS A 106 -4.12 -6.34 -1.15
C HIS A 106 -4.25 -5.06 -0.30
N GLY A 107 -3.61 -4.99 0.86
CA GLY A 107 -3.65 -3.78 1.70
C GLY A 107 -3.09 -2.53 1.00
N ILE A 108 -2.02 -2.69 0.21
CA ILE A 108 -1.45 -1.60 -0.61
C ILE A 108 -2.42 -1.25 -1.74
N ALA A 109 -3.00 -2.25 -2.41
CA ALA A 109 -4.02 -2.02 -3.44
C ALA A 109 -5.21 -1.21 -2.90
N THR A 110 -5.74 -1.58 -1.74
CA THR A 110 -6.86 -0.87 -1.10
C THR A 110 -6.50 0.58 -0.80
N GLN A 111 -5.28 0.83 -0.32
CA GLN A 111 -4.80 2.19 -0.09
C GLN A 111 -4.67 2.98 -1.41
N LEU A 112 -4.11 2.38 -2.47
CA LEU A 112 -3.96 3.03 -3.78
C LEU A 112 -5.29 3.32 -4.49
N LEU A 113 -6.30 2.45 -4.29
CA LEU A 113 -7.64 2.61 -4.85
C LEU A 113 -8.51 3.60 -4.05
N THR A 114 -7.99 4.16 -2.95
CA THR A 114 -8.72 5.18 -2.18
C THR A 114 -8.77 6.50 -2.98
N PRO A 115 -9.93 7.19 -3.05
CA PRO A 115 -10.11 8.40 -3.87
C PRO A 115 -9.20 9.58 -3.50
N ALA A 116 -8.56 9.56 -2.33
CA ALA A 116 -7.67 10.61 -1.85
C ALA A 116 -6.23 10.50 -2.38
N THR A 117 -5.93 9.51 -3.23
CA THR A 117 -4.60 9.32 -3.81
C THR A 117 -4.36 10.32 -4.93
N PRO A 118 -3.18 10.95 -5.04
CA PRO A 118 -2.84 11.89 -6.13
C PRO A 118 -2.64 11.20 -7.50
N MET A 119 -2.87 9.90 -7.60
CA MET A 119 -2.74 9.09 -8.80
C MET A 119 -4.11 8.57 -9.22
N THR A 120 -4.36 8.53 -10.52
CA THR A 120 -5.48 7.76 -11.07
C THR A 120 -5.14 6.28 -10.95
N THR A 121 -6.02 5.51 -10.31
CA THR A 121 -5.73 4.11 -9.96
C THR A 121 -6.90 3.21 -10.32
N ILE A 122 -6.65 2.06 -10.97
CA ILE A 122 -7.67 1.03 -11.24
C ILE A 122 -7.17 -0.39 -10.93
N ASP A 123 -8.08 -1.33 -10.69
CA ASP A 123 -7.75 -2.76 -10.69
C ASP A 123 -7.79 -3.31 -12.12
N LEU A 124 -6.67 -3.90 -12.57
CA LEU A 124 -6.53 -4.51 -13.89
C LEU A 124 -7.09 -5.94 -13.96
N LEU A 125 -7.37 -6.60 -12.83
CA LEU A 125 -7.93 -7.95 -12.78
C LEU A 125 -9.41 -7.94 -12.39
N ALA A 126 -10.14 -6.90 -12.79
CA ALA A 126 -11.58 -6.82 -12.56
C ALA A 126 -12.34 -7.93 -13.31
N ASP A 127 -11.89 -8.37 -14.49
CA ASP A 127 -12.44 -9.54 -15.18
C ASP A 127 -11.72 -10.83 -14.72
N PRO A 128 -12.46 -11.88 -14.33
CA PRO A 128 -11.91 -13.19 -14.01
C PRO A 128 -11.10 -13.85 -15.13
N THR A 129 -11.16 -13.36 -16.37
CA THR A 129 -10.46 -13.88 -17.56
C THR A 129 -9.09 -13.22 -17.76
N ASP A 130 -8.86 -12.05 -17.16
CA ASP A 130 -7.66 -11.23 -17.36
C ASP A 130 -6.39 -11.81 -16.73
N TRP A 131 -6.52 -12.77 -15.80
CA TRP A 131 -5.38 -13.37 -15.08
C TRP A 131 -4.32 -14.02 -15.99
N ALA A 132 -4.72 -14.45 -17.20
CA ALA A 132 -3.83 -15.08 -18.16
C ALA A 132 -3.10 -14.06 -19.05
N ALA A 133 -3.54 -12.79 -19.04
CA ALA A 133 -2.95 -11.75 -19.86
C ALA A 133 -1.69 -11.16 -19.20
N PRO A 134 -0.64 -10.85 -19.98
CA PRO A 134 0.52 -10.12 -19.47
C PRO A 134 0.13 -8.74 -18.93
N ALA A 135 0.76 -8.31 -17.84
CA ALA A 135 0.49 -7.01 -17.22
C ALA A 135 0.65 -5.83 -18.20
N ALA A 136 1.63 -5.89 -19.10
CA ALA A 136 1.81 -4.88 -20.15
C ALA A 136 0.62 -4.81 -21.13
N THR A 137 0.00 -5.94 -21.44
CA THR A 137 -1.19 -6.00 -22.32
C THR A 137 -2.39 -5.37 -21.63
N LEU A 138 -2.63 -5.71 -20.36
CA LEU A 138 -3.71 -5.12 -19.55
C LEU A 138 -3.48 -3.62 -19.31
N LEU A 139 -2.23 -3.21 -19.13
CA LEU A 139 -1.88 -1.80 -18.99
C LEU A 139 -2.15 -1.02 -20.28
N ALA A 140 -1.85 -1.61 -21.44
CA ALA A 140 -2.06 -0.97 -22.75
C ALA A 140 -3.54 -0.84 -23.13
N THR A 141 -4.42 -1.74 -22.66
CA THR A 141 -5.87 -1.63 -22.86
C THR A 141 -6.50 -0.56 -21.99
N TRP A 142 -5.88 -0.23 -20.86
CA TRP A 142 -6.30 0.90 -20.04
C TRP A 142 -5.93 2.24 -20.70
N ASN A 143 -6.93 3.10 -20.88
CA ASN A 143 -6.75 4.48 -21.32
C ASN A 143 -7.13 5.43 -20.19
N PRO A 144 -6.16 6.01 -19.46
CA PRO A 144 -6.43 6.92 -18.35
C PRO A 144 -6.83 8.33 -18.81
N ALA A 145 -7.60 8.45 -19.91
CA ALA A 145 -7.92 9.74 -20.54
C ALA A 145 -8.53 10.75 -19.53
N PRO A 146 -8.23 12.05 -19.70
CA PRO A 146 -8.28 13.04 -18.62
C PRO A 146 -9.71 13.45 -18.30
N ASP A 147 -10.03 13.53 -17.00
CA ASP A 147 -11.07 14.44 -16.53
C ASP A 147 -10.60 15.88 -16.84
N THR A 148 -10.87 16.34 -18.05
CA THR A 148 -11.02 17.77 -18.33
C THR A 148 -12.50 18.13 -18.19
N ALA A 149 -12.84 18.71 -17.04
CA ALA A 149 -13.94 19.66 -16.87
C ALA A 149 -13.61 20.60 -15.70
#